data_AF-L0AY56-F1
#
_entry.id   AF-L0AY56-F1
#
_cell.length_a   1.000
_cell.length_b   1.000
_cell.length_c   1.000
_cell.angle_alpha   90.00
_cell.angle_beta   90.00
_cell.angle_gamma   90.00
#
_symmetry.space_group_name_H-M   'P 1'
#
loop_
_entity.id
_entity.type
_entity.pdbx_description
1 polymer ?
#
loop_
_entity_poly.entity_id
_entity_poly.type
_entity_poly.pdbx_seq_one_letter_code
_entity_poly.pdbx_strand_id
1 'polypeptide(L)'
;MRISLYILTFCVAKFATCGDTGQESSGSHTWDISLGARNKNVVIQEEVFNETQTVVCTPANMDEQVNSLVDGAMVIWQPGAQERLNQCRYTIIKETPTLVLDVYNGNTALQKYYAKEKDKWTLVKEGDFVKKFSIASRAHFDQPIPQDTEDKVSIDLAKPVDESKIKIHETKKDGVDEKKFEVKGKISISSVADDGVGVWIAPESGALVVTLFSQKRFPNMMAIRHKKDNKDEFLYFAKVYGSWRQIKVDLFHFQLNTMKKYAKEGEQKKNDAAALAIMNGGTPSGGRRAITSGDNISSALEVIPQ
;
A
#
# COMPACT_ATOMS: atom_id res chain seq x y z
N MET A 1 1.40 -36.90 -23.53
CA MET A 1 1.81 -35.91 -22.52
C MET A 1 0.73 -35.90 -21.44
N ARG A 2 0.98 -36.53 -20.29
CA ARG A 2 -0.04 -36.75 -19.24
C ARG A 2 -0.15 -35.51 -18.37
N ILE A 3 -1.34 -34.91 -18.33
CA ILE A 3 -1.70 -33.87 -17.36
C ILE A 3 -1.95 -34.59 -16.03
N SER A 4 -1.00 -34.49 -15.10
CA SER A 4 -1.22 -34.92 -13.72
C SER A 4 -2.00 -33.83 -13.00
N LEU A 5 -3.30 -34.08 -12.85
CA LEU A 5 -4.21 -33.31 -12.01
C LEU A 5 -3.87 -33.64 -10.54
N TYR A 6 -2.96 -32.89 -9.92
CA TYR A 6 -2.75 -32.99 -8.47
C TYR A 6 -3.89 -32.27 -7.76
N ILE A 7 -4.94 -33.04 -7.43
CA ILE A 7 -5.87 -32.67 -6.37
C ILE A 7 -5.09 -32.83 -5.06
N LEU A 8 -4.41 -31.75 -4.64
CA LEU A 8 -3.92 -31.63 -3.28
C LEU A 8 -5.10 -31.22 -2.39
N THR A 9 -5.79 -32.23 -1.88
CA THR A 9 -6.49 -32.14 -0.60
C THR A 9 -5.43 -32.05 0.51
N PHE A 10 -5.78 -31.51 1.69
CA PHE A 10 -4.96 -31.23 2.89
C PHE A 10 -4.36 -29.80 2.92
N CYS A 11 -4.66 -28.90 3.87
CA CYS A 11 -5.29 -29.00 5.19
C CYS A 11 -6.44 -28.01 5.35
N VAL A 12 -7.65 -28.52 5.58
CA VAL A 12 -8.59 -27.87 6.49
C VAL A 12 -7.91 -27.90 7.85
N ALA A 13 -7.62 -26.73 8.44
CA ALA A 13 -7.29 -26.66 9.85
C ALA A 13 -8.31 -27.53 10.60
N LYS A 14 -7.86 -28.45 11.46
CA LYS A 14 -8.76 -29.18 12.37
C LYS A 14 -9.49 -28.14 13.21
N PHE A 15 -10.64 -27.70 12.73
CA PHE A 15 -11.60 -26.93 13.51
C PHE A 15 -12.20 -27.92 14.50
N ALA A 16 -11.91 -27.71 15.78
CA ALA A 16 -12.63 -28.38 16.83
C ALA A 16 -14.13 -28.09 16.62
N THR A 17 -14.91 -29.14 16.37
CA THR A 17 -16.35 -29.10 16.51
C THR A 17 -16.65 -28.95 17.99
N CYS A 18 -16.62 -27.72 18.49
CA CYS A 18 -17.23 -27.40 19.77
C CYS A 18 -18.70 -27.06 19.50
N GLY A 19 -19.58 -27.67 20.31
CA GLY A 19 -21.02 -27.72 20.11
C GLY A 19 -21.65 -26.35 19.85
N ASP A 20 -22.61 -26.40 18.95
CA ASP A 20 -23.60 -25.38 18.67
C ASP A 20 -24.38 -25.06 19.97
N THR A 21 -24.02 -23.96 20.63
CA THR A 21 -24.93 -23.27 21.54
C THR A 21 -25.01 -21.83 21.07
N GLY A 22 -26.11 -21.55 20.37
CA GLY A 22 -26.40 -20.27 19.79
C GLY A 22 -26.32 -19.12 20.80
N GLN A 23 -25.57 -18.09 20.41
CA GLN A 23 -25.96 -16.71 20.60
C GLN A 23 -25.22 -15.89 19.54
N GLU A 24 -25.82 -15.75 18.36
CA GLU A 24 -25.41 -14.74 17.39
C GLU A 24 -25.66 -13.36 18.01
N SER A 25 -24.62 -12.77 18.58
CA SER A 25 -24.64 -11.34 18.91
C SER A 25 -24.48 -10.57 17.61
N SER A 26 -25.56 -9.97 17.14
CA SER A 26 -25.47 -8.83 16.23
C SER A 26 -24.67 -7.73 16.94
N GLY A 27 -23.43 -7.49 16.51
CA GLY A 27 -22.59 -6.42 17.05
C GLY A 27 -21.22 -6.80 17.61
N SER A 28 -20.73 -8.04 17.42
CA SER A 28 -19.34 -8.34 17.80
C SER A 28 -18.37 -7.70 16.79
N HIS A 29 -17.85 -6.53 17.15
CA HIS A 29 -16.71 -5.85 16.49
C HIS A 29 -15.38 -6.61 16.64
N THR A 30 -15.45 -7.91 16.90
CA THR A 30 -14.30 -8.80 17.07
C THR A 30 -14.10 -9.60 15.81
N TRP A 31 -12.86 -9.63 15.33
CA TRP A 31 -12.48 -10.42 14.18
C TRP A 31 -11.65 -11.61 14.61
N ASP A 32 -12.15 -12.81 14.32
CA ASP A 32 -11.43 -14.04 14.60
C ASP A 32 -10.79 -14.56 13.31
N ILE A 33 -9.46 -14.53 13.23
CA ILE A 33 -8.71 -15.01 12.06
C ILE A 33 -8.81 -16.53 11.90
N SER A 34 -9.20 -17.26 12.95
CA SER A 34 -9.45 -18.70 12.85
C SER A 34 -10.74 -19.00 12.09
N LEU A 35 -11.75 -18.12 12.15
CA LEU A 35 -13.06 -18.38 11.56
C LEU A 35 -13.15 -18.14 10.04
N GLY A 36 -12.10 -17.59 9.42
CA GLY A 36 -12.05 -17.31 7.98
C GLY A 36 -13.25 -16.50 7.49
N ALA A 37 -13.81 -16.88 6.34
CA ALA A 37 -14.85 -16.14 5.59
C ALA A 37 -16.23 -16.03 6.27
N ARG A 38 -16.38 -16.43 7.54
CA ARG A 38 -17.65 -16.38 8.26
C ARG A 38 -17.99 -15.00 8.83
N ASN A 39 -17.08 -14.03 8.75
CA ASN A 39 -17.34 -12.67 9.20
C ASN A 39 -17.89 -11.79 8.07
N LYS A 40 -19.19 -11.48 8.12
CA LYS A 40 -19.92 -10.71 7.08
C LYS A 40 -19.38 -9.29 6.87
N ASN A 41 -18.61 -8.78 7.82
CA ASN A 41 -18.08 -7.42 7.83
C ASN A 41 -16.60 -7.35 7.39
N VAL A 42 -16.10 -8.45 6.83
CA VAL A 42 -14.71 -8.60 6.40
C VAL A 42 -14.68 -9.05 4.95
N VAL A 43 -13.92 -8.33 4.13
CA VAL A 43 -13.51 -8.80 2.81
C VAL A 43 -12.28 -9.67 3.00
N ILE A 44 -12.41 -10.97 2.69
CA ILE A 44 -11.31 -11.92 2.77
C ILE A 44 -10.82 -12.27 1.37
N GLN A 45 -9.51 -12.27 1.22
CA GLN A 45 -8.81 -12.70 0.03
C GLN A 45 -7.75 -13.72 0.40
N GLU A 46 -7.86 -14.91 -0.17
CA GLU A 46 -6.90 -15.99 0.05
C GLU A 46 -6.04 -16.16 -1.19
N GLU A 47 -4.74 -16.34 -0.98
CA GLU A 47 -3.74 -16.58 -2.01
C GLU A 47 -2.84 -17.72 -1.56
N VAL A 48 -2.54 -18.63 -2.49
CA VAL A 48 -1.57 -19.70 -2.28
C VAL A 48 -0.52 -19.61 -3.38
N PHE A 49 0.74 -19.43 -3.01
CA PHE A 49 1.87 -19.37 -3.93
C PHE A 49 3.10 -20.03 -3.29
N ASN A 50 3.72 -20.99 -3.97
CA ASN A 50 4.93 -21.69 -3.51
C ASN A 50 4.92 -22.05 -2.01
N GLU A 51 3.98 -22.90 -1.59
CA GLU A 51 3.81 -23.37 -0.19
C GLU A 51 3.52 -22.26 0.84
N THR A 52 3.29 -21.03 0.37
CA THR A 52 2.89 -19.90 1.20
C THR A 52 1.39 -19.67 1.03
N GLN A 53 0.64 -19.78 2.12
CA GLN A 53 -0.77 -19.36 2.16
C GLN A 53 -0.85 -17.98 2.80
N THR A 54 -1.49 -17.05 2.11
CA THR A 54 -1.75 -15.70 2.60
C THR A 54 -3.24 -15.44 2.59
N VAL A 55 -3.75 -14.96 3.72
CA VAL A 55 -5.11 -14.49 3.89
C VAL A 55 -5.04 -13.01 4.20
N VAL A 56 -5.63 -12.18 3.36
CA VAL A 56 -5.81 -10.75 3.58
C VAL A 56 -7.25 -10.50 3.99
N CYS A 57 -7.44 -9.85 5.13
CA CYS A 57 -8.73 -9.46 5.65
C CYS A 57 -8.78 -7.94 5.74
N THR A 58 -9.79 -7.34 5.12
CA THR A 58 -9.99 -5.88 5.09
C THR A 58 -11.40 -5.57 5.58
N PRO A 59 -11.63 -4.47 6.31
CA PRO A 59 -12.97 -4.14 6.76
C PRO A 59 -13.84 -3.90 5.53
N ALA A 60 -15.04 -4.47 5.50
CA ALA A 60 -15.96 -4.26 4.38
C ALA A 60 -16.34 -2.77 4.26
N ASN A 61 -16.42 -2.08 5.40
CA ASN A 61 -16.60 -0.64 5.50
C ASN A 61 -15.52 -0.05 6.39
N MET A 62 -15.11 1.18 6.15
CA MET A 62 -13.99 1.76 6.91
C MET A 62 -14.43 2.58 8.13
N ASP A 63 -15.75 2.75 8.29
CA ASP A 63 -16.39 3.13 9.54
C ASP A 63 -16.58 1.93 10.49
N GLU A 64 -16.37 0.71 9.98
CA GLU A 64 -16.34 -0.49 10.78
C GLU A 64 -15.15 -0.43 11.74
N GLN A 65 -15.44 -0.23 13.03
CA GLN A 65 -14.42 -0.34 14.05
C GLN A 65 -14.21 -1.80 14.39
N VAL A 66 -12.97 -2.25 14.27
CA VAL A 66 -12.52 -3.55 14.78
C VAL A 66 -11.99 -3.31 16.19
N ASN A 67 -12.72 -3.80 17.18
CA ASN A 67 -12.42 -3.62 18.60
C ASN A 67 -11.46 -4.68 19.13
N SER A 68 -11.35 -5.81 18.44
CA SER A 68 -10.32 -6.80 18.73
C SER A 68 -10.07 -7.71 17.54
N LEU A 69 -8.83 -8.12 17.38
CA LEU A 69 -8.43 -9.22 16.51
C LEU A 69 -8.01 -10.40 17.39
N VAL A 70 -8.60 -11.56 17.14
CA VAL A 70 -8.42 -12.78 17.93
C VAL A 70 -8.08 -13.96 17.03
N ASP A 71 -7.48 -15.00 17.61
CA ASP A 71 -7.28 -16.32 17.03
C ASP A 71 -7.92 -17.33 17.99
N GLY A 72 -9.17 -17.70 17.70
CA GLY A 72 -10.04 -18.40 18.63
C GLY A 72 -10.26 -17.58 19.91
N ALA A 73 -9.94 -18.17 21.06
CA ALA A 73 -10.08 -17.51 22.36
C ALA A 73 -8.94 -16.52 22.69
N MET A 74 -7.86 -16.48 21.89
CA MET A 74 -6.69 -15.65 22.17
C MET A 74 -6.81 -14.28 21.52
N VAL A 75 -6.74 -13.21 22.33
CA VAL A 75 -6.66 -11.83 21.81
C VAL A 75 -5.25 -11.56 21.29
N ILE A 76 -5.16 -11.19 20.03
CA ILE A 76 -3.89 -10.83 19.36
C ILE A 76 -3.65 -9.33 19.43
N TRP A 77 -4.70 -8.55 19.18
CA TRP A 77 -4.64 -7.10 19.13
C TRP A 77 -5.95 -6.45 19.56
N GLN A 78 -5.82 -5.29 20.18
CA GLN A 78 -6.89 -4.35 20.50
C GLN A 78 -6.44 -2.94 20.11
N PRO A 79 -7.35 -2.07 19.64
CA PRO A 79 -7.01 -0.71 19.27
C PRO A 79 -6.60 0.10 20.50
N GLY A 80 -5.51 0.86 20.38
CA GLY A 80 -5.28 2.02 21.23
C GLY A 80 -6.28 3.16 20.95
N ALA A 81 -6.26 4.22 21.76
CA ALA A 81 -7.26 5.30 21.74
C ALA A 81 -7.52 5.98 20.38
N GLN A 82 -6.56 5.93 19.45
CA GLN A 82 -6.71 6.48 18.10
C GLN A 82 -6.46 5.44 17.00
N GLU A 83 -6.22 4.19 17.36
CA GLU A 83 -5.91 3.13 16.42
C GLU A 83 -7.19 2.55 15.80
N ARG A 84 -7.13 2.28 14.50
CA ARG A 84 -8.16 1.57 13.75
C ARG A 84 -7.50 0.55 12.84
N LEU A 85 -8.06 -0.65 12.77
CA LEU A 85 -7.57 -1.66 11.84
C LEU A 85 -8.00 -1.29 10.42
N ASN A 86 -7.03 -1.07 9.52
CA ASN A 86 -7.28 -0.87 8.11
C ASN A 86 -7.28 -2.20 7.35
N GLN A 87 -6.38 -3.09 7.72
CA GLN A 87 -6.19 -4.38 7.08
C GLN A 87 -5.42 -5.30 8.02
N CYS A 88 -5.71 -6.59 8.01
CA CYS A 88 -4.82 -7.59 8.55
C CYS A 88 -4.45 -8.61 7.48
N ARG A 89 -3.23 -9.15 7.58
CA ARG A 89 -2.74 -10.21 6.71
C ARG A 89 -2.16 -11.31 7.56
N TYR A 90 -2.75 -12.48 7.45
CA TYR A 90 -2.29 -13.71 8.05
C TYR A 90 -1.55 -14.53 6.98
N THR A 91 -0.30 -14.90 7.24
CA THR A 91 0.51 -15.67 6.29
C THR A 91 1.11 -16.89 6.99
N ILE A 92 0.93 -18.06 6.39
CA ILE A 92 1.59 -19.30 6.80
C ILE A 92 2.69 -19.58 5.77
N ILE A 93 3.95 -19.53 6.21
CA ILE A 93 5.12 -19.90 5.39
C ILE A 93 5.72 -21.15 6.02
N LYS A 94 5.75 -22.28 5.31
CA LYS A 94 6.32 -23.55 5.82
C LYS A 94 5.87 -23.87 7.25
N GLU A 95 4.55 -23.87 7.45
CA GLU A 95 3.89 -24.11 8.75
C GLU A 95 4.14 -23.06 9.84
N THR A 96 4.83 -21.96 9.55
CA THR A 96 5.05 -20.88 10.53
C THR A 96 4.03 -19.76 10.32
N PRO A 97 3.06 -19.57 11.24
CA PRO A 97 2.06 -18.53 11.10
C PRO A 97 2.62 -17.17 11.50
N THR A 98 2.34 -16.19 10.65
CA THR A 98 2.69 -14.79 10.85
C THR A 98 1.46 -13.93 10.59
N LEU A 99 1.42 -12.78 11.22
CA LEU A 99 0.33 -11.84 11.09
C LEU A 99 0.90 -10.43 11.06
N VAL A 100 0.42 -9.62 10.13
CA VAL A 100 0.73 -8.19 10.15
C VAL A 100 -0.54 -7.38 10.03
N LEU A 101 -0.62 -6.33 10.84
CA LEU A 101 -1.74 -5.42 10.93
C LEU A 101 -1.33 -4.07 10.35
N ASP A 102 -2.08 -3.58 9.39
CA ASP A 102 -2.04 -2.18 8.98
C ASP A 102 -3.05 -1.41 9.83
N VAL A 103 -2.54 -0.54 10.69
CA VAL A 103 -3.31 0.19 11.70
C VAL A 103 -3.20 1.69 11.42
N TYR A 104 -4.32 2.40 11.36
CA TYR A 104 -4.35 3.85 11.27
C TYR A 104 -4.48 4.47 12.66
N ASN A 105 -3.57 5.36 13.06
CA ASN A 105 -3.58 5.98 14.39
C ASN A 105 -4.12 7.43 14.41
N GLY A 106 -4.90 7.84 13.41
CA GLY A 106 -5.38 9.22 13.29
C GLY A 106 -4.47 10.14 12.48
N ASN A 107 -3.17 9.85 12.38
CA ASN A 107 -2.20 10.68 11.65
C ASN A 107 -1.42 9.93 10.55
N THR A 108 -1.10 8.66 10.78
CA THR A 108 -0.26 7.82 9.92
C THR A 108 -0.76 6.38 9.90
N ALA A 109 -0.50 5.67 8.80
CA ALA A 109 -0.58 4.21 8.80
C ALA A 109 0.67 3.64 9.51
N LEU A 110 0.45 2.74 10.46
CA LEU A 110 1.45 2.00 11.21
C LEU A 110 1.30 0.52 10.93
N GLN A 111 2.40 -0.22 11.00
CA GLN A 111 2.37 -1.67 10.90
C GLN A 111 2.70 -2.31 12.26
N LYS A 112 1.94 -3.34 12.64
CA LYS A 112 2.24 -4.19 13.79
C LYS A 112 2.44 -5.63 13.33
N TYR A 113 3.58 -6.23 13.70
CA TYR A 113 3.98 -7.55 13.24
C TYR A 113 3.87 -8.55 14.37
N TYR A 114 3.30 -9.71 14.09
CA TYR A 114 3.13 -10.78 15.04
C TYR A 114 3.62 -12.09 14.46
N ALA A 115 4.28 -12.90 15.28
CA ALA A 115 4.64 -14.27 14.95
C ALA A 115 4.01 -15.21 15.97
N LYS A 116 3.49 -16.35 15.50
CA LYS A 116 2.95 -17.39 16.36
C LYS A 116 4.06 -18.38 16.70
N GLU A 117 4.42 -18.45 17.98
CA GLU A 117 5.39 -19.40 18.51
C GLU A 117 4.76 -20.17 19.68
N LYS A 118 4.81 -21.51 19.64
CA LYS A 118 4.22 -22.38 20.67
C LYS A 118 2.76 -21.99 20.98
N ASP A 119 1.96 -21.83 19.93
CA ASP A 119 0.56 -21.42 19.97
C ASP A 119 0.25 -20.04 20.55
N LYS A 120 1.26 -19.19 20.74
CA LYS A 120 1.09 -17.82 21.25
C LYS A 120 1.54 -16.79 20.22
N TRP A 121 0.68 -15.80 19.97
CA TRP A 121 1.07 -14.63 19.18
C TRP A 121 1.94 -13.69 20.00
N THR A 122 3.05 -13.24 19.42
CA THR A 122 3.96 -12.28 20.03
C THR A 122 4.22 -11.13 19.07
N LEU A 123 4.20 -9.90 19.58
CA LEU A 123 4.56 -8.72 18.81
C LEU A 123 6.07 -8.75 18.52
N VAL A 124 6.43 -8.64 17.25
CA VAL A 124 7.80 -8.68 16.74
C VAL A 124 8.16 -7.31 16.18
N LYS A 125 9.42 -6.88 16.35
CA LYS A 125 9.92 -5.67 15.70
C LYS A 125 10.00 -5.89 14.19
N GLU A 126 9.68 -4.87 13.40
CA GLU A 126 9.72 -4.92 11.94
C GLU A 126 11.01 -5.53 11.40
N GLY A 127 12.17 -5.02 11.84
CA GLY A 127 13.47 -5.51 11.36
C GLY A 127 13.70 -6.99 11.63
N ASP A 128 13.23 -7.50 12.77
CA ASP A 128 13.37 -8.93 13.13
C ASP A 128 12.37 -9.78 12.35
N PHE A 129 11.15 -9.27 12.16
CA PHE A 129 10.12 -9.91 11.35
C PHE A 129 10.57 -10.05 9.89
N VAL A 130 11.07 -8.95 9.30
CA VAL A 130 11.62 -8.94 7.94
C VAL A 130 12.81 -9.89 7.85
N LYS A 131 13.78 -9.85 8.77
CA LYS A 131 14.91 -10.80 8.73
C LYS A 131 14.46 -12.25 8.79
N LYS A 132 13.47 -12.57 9.63
CA LYS A 132 13.01 -13.95 9.84
C LYS A 132 12.13 -14.47 8.71
N PHE A 133 11.28 -13.63 8.14
CA PHE A 133 10.21 -14.05 7.22
C PHE A 133 10.34 -13.51 5.79
N SER A 134 11.18 -12.49 5.53
CA SER A 134 11.41 -11.98 4.17
C SER A 134 12.42 -12.81 3.35
N ILE A 135 13.21 -13.67 3.99
CA ILE A 135 14.19 -14.54 3.31
C ILE A 135 13.51 -15.47 2.30
N ALA A 136 12.29 -15.95 2.59
CA ALA A 136 11.56 -16.85 1.68
C ALA A 136 11.13 -16.16 0.36
N SER A 137 11.02 -14.83 0.33
CA SER A 137 10.67 -14.09 -0.88
C SER A 137 11.85 -13.62 -1.71
N ARG A 138 13.07 -13.61 -1.17
CA ARG A 138 14.26 -13.10 -1.85
C ARG A 138 14.82 -14.05 -2.91
N ALA A 139 14.49 -15.34 -2.84
CA ALA A 139 15.00 -16.34 -3.77
C ALA A 139 14.66 -16.05 -5.26
N HIS A 140 13.61 -15.26 -5.54
CA HIS A 140 13.27 -14.82 -6.90
C HIS A 140 13.83 -13.44 -7.28
N PHE A 141 14.27 -12.65 -6.29
CA PHE A 141 14.70 -11.25 -6.45
C PHE A 141 16.21 -11.03 -6.23
N ASP A 142 16.95 -12.04 -5.77
CA ASP A 142 18.42 -12.01 -5.68
C ASP A 142 19.11 -12.24 -7.04
N GLN A 143 18.38 -12.15 -8.15
CA GLN A 143 19.00 -12.08 -9.47
C GLN A 143 19.72 -10.73 -9.62
N PRO A 144 20.94 -10.71 -10.19
CA PRO A 144 21.65 -9.46 -10.43
C PRO A 144 20.78 -8.53 -11.26
N ILE A 145 20.64 -7.27 -10.84
CA ILE A 145 19.98 -6.23 -11.64
C ILE A 145 20.72 -6.20 -13.00
N PRO A 146 20.02 -6.42 -14.13
CA PRO A 146 20.63 -6.36 -15.44
C PRO A 146 21.36 -5.04 -15.65
N GLN A 147 22.58 -5.09 -16.19
CA GLN A 147 23.30 -3.89 -16.58
C GLN A 147 22.59 -3.20 -17.75
N ASP A 148 22.63 -1.87 -17.73
CA ASP A 148 22.11 -1.05 -18.81
C ASP A 148 22.84 -1.34 -20.13
N THR A 149 22.09 -1.34 -21.21
CA THR A 149 22.60 -1.41 -22.58
C THR A 149 22.15 -0.16 -23.36
N GLU A 150 22.46 -0.12 -24.66
CA GLU A 150 21.99 0.95 -25.54
C GLU A 150 20.46 0.95 -25.66
N ASP A 151 19.85 -0.23 -25.64
CA ASP A 151 18.41 -0.48 -25.85
C ASP A 151 17.63 -0.83 -24.56
N LYS A 152 18.32 -1.03 -23.43
CA LYS A 152 17.70 -1.39 -22.15
C LYS A 152 18.22 -0.53 -21.01
N VAL A 153 17.32 -0.19 -20.09
CA VAL A 153 17.63 0.57 -18.88
C VAL A 153 17.03 -0.11 -17.65
N SER A 154 17.74 -0.08 -16.55
CA SER A 154 17.28 -0.53 -15.23
C SER A 154 16.96 0.70 -14.38
N ILE A 155 15.84 0.67 -13.67
CA ILE A 155 15.46 1.77 -12.77
C ILE A 155 15.51 1.30 -11.32
N ASP A 156 16.09 2.14 -10.45
CA ASP A 156 16.00 1.99 -8.99
C ASP A 156 15.16 3.14 -8.45
N LEU A 157 14.01 2.83 -7.86
CA LEU A 157 13.01 3.80 -7.41
C LEU A 157 13.54 4.74 -6.31
N ALA A 158 14.59 4.34 -5.60
CA ALA A 158 15.22 5.12 -4.53
C ALA A 158 16.39 5.99 -5.03
N LYS A 159 16.80 5.85 -6.30
CA LYS A 159 17.94 6.56 -6.88
C LYS A 159 17.51 7.47 -8.04
N PRO A 160 18.34 8.47 -8.40
CA PRO A 160 18.14 9.22 -9.63
C PRO A 160 18.17 8.30 -10.86
N VAL A 161 17.37 8.62 -11.87
CA VAL A 161 17.33 7.89 -13.15
C VAL A 161 18.10 8.67 -14.23
N ASP A 162 18.54 7.97 -15.28
CA ASP A 162 19.10 8.62 -16.47
C ASP A 162 17.99 9.34 -17.26
N GLU A 163 17.91 10.66 -17.09
CA GLU A 163 16.92 11.50 -17.76
C GLU A 163 17.13 11.62 -19.28
N SER A 164 18.27 11.20 -19.83
CA SER A 164 18.45 11.10 -21.28
C SER A 164 17.61 9.96 -21.88
N LYS A 165 17.37 8.91 -21.09
CA LYS A 165 16.63 7.69 -21.45
C LYS A 165 15.20 7.69 -20.92
N ILE A 166 14.98 8.18 -19.70
CA ILE A 166 13.69 8.16 -19.02
C ILE A 166 13.13 9.58 -18.91
N LYS A 167 11.82 9.72 -19.15
CA LYS A 167 11.05 10.91 -18.83
C LYS A 167 10.25 10.65 -17.55
N ILE A 168 10.41 11.52 -16.56
CA ILE A 168 9.62 11.48 -15.34
C ILE A 168 8.44 12.46 -15.46
N HIS A 169 7.25 11.98 -15.12
CA HIS A 169 6.05 12.79 -14.95
C HIS A 169 5.51 12.61 -13.53
N GLU A 170 5.43 13.69 -12.77
CA GLU A 170 4.83 13.71 -11.45
C GLU A 170 3.55 14.52 -11.50
N THR A 171 2.45 13.90 -11.05
CA THR A 171 1.12 14.53 -11.05
C THR A 171 0.37 14.11 -9.80
N LYS A 172 -0.47 15.00 -9.27
CA LYS A 172 -1.43 14.65 -8.23
C LYS A 172 -2.81 14.56 -8.85
N LYS A 173 -3.43 13.37 -8.82
CA LYS A 173 -4.75 13.11 -9.40
C LYS A 173 -5.67 12.52 -8.36
N ASP A 174 -6.83 13.14 -8.16
CA ASP A 174 -7.80 12.74 -7.13
C ASP A 174 -7.15 12.61 -5.73
N GLY A 175 -6.18 13.47 -5.43
CA GLY A 175 -5.41 13.49 -4.18
C GLY A 175 -4.47 12.30 -3.96
N VAL A 176 -4.21 11.50 -5.00
CA VAL A 176 -3.17 10.46 -5.05
C VAL A 176 -1.98 11.00 -5.85
N ASP A 177 -0.78 10.83 -5.31
CA ASP A 177 0.46 11.21 -5.99
C ASP A 177 0.85 10.10 -6.98
N GLU A 178 0.94 10.45 -8.27
CA GLU A 178 1.33 9.58 -9.37
C GLU A 178 2.71 10.00 -9.89
N LYS A 179 3.68 9.08 -9.90
CA LYS A 179 5.01 9.27 -10.48
C LYS A 179 5.25 8.25 -11.59
N LYS A 180 5.38 8.73 -12.82
CA LYS A 180 5.46 7.93 -14.03
C LYS A 180 6.85 8.03 -14.66
N PHE A 181 7.48 6.88 -14.88
CA PHE A 181 8.73 6.71 -15.60
C PHE A 181 8.42 6.17 -16.99
N GLU A 182 8.70 6.95 -18.02
CA GLU A 182 8.37 6.62 -19.41
C GLU A 182 9.65 6.64 -20.26
N VAL A 183 9.90 5.55 -21.00
CA VAL A 183 11.09 5.43 -21.85
C VAL A 183 11.04 6.37 -23.05
N LYS A 184 12.20 6.88 -23.48
CA LYS A 184 12.37 7.68 -24.70
C LYS A 184 12.90 6.83 -25.85
N GLY A 185 12.37 7.04 -27.05
CA GLY A 185 12.88 6.37 -28.26
C GLY A 185 12.54 4.88 -28.31
N LYS A 186 13.50 4.05 -28.74
CA LYS A 186 13.33 2.60 -28.94
C LYS A 186 13.86 1.74 -27.77
N ILE A 187 14.10 2.35 -26.62
CA ILE A 187 14.62 1.64 -25.44
C ILE A 187 13.48 1.03 -24.61
N SER A 188 13.82 0.14 -23.68
CA SER A 188 12.86 -0.46 -22.74
C SER A 188 13.42 -0.57 -21.32
N ILE A 189 12.55 -0.56 -20.31
CA ILE A 189 12.92 -0.82 -18.92
C ILE A 189 13.07 -2.33 -18.73
N SER A 190 14.28 -2.80 -18.49
CA SER A 190 14.56 -4.24 -18.32
C SER A 190 14.43 -4.72 -16.88
N SER A 191 14.50 -3.81 -15.91
CA SER A 191 14.27 -4.13 -14.51
C SER A 191 13.84 -2.91 -13.69
N VAL A 192 13.16 -3.20 -12.59
CA VAL A 192 12.80 -2.24 -11.54
C VAL A 192 13.37 -2.77 -10.23
N ALA A 193 14.05 -1.91 -9.49
CA ALA A 193 14.53 -2.13 -8.14
C ALA A 193 14.05 -1.02 -7.21
N ASP A 194 14.08 -1.25 -5.90
CA ASP A 194 13.79 -0.26 -4.88
C ASP A 194 14.84 -0.35 -3.78
N ASP A 195 15.68 0.67 -3.67
CA ASP A 195 16.82 0.73 -2.75
C ASP A 195 17.79 -0.44 -2.96
N GLY A 196 18.11 -0.71 -4.23
CA GLY A 196 18.97 -1.81 -4.65
C GLY A 196 18.34 -3.22 -4.56
N VAL A 197 17.11 -3.35 -4.07
CA VAL A 197 16.39 -4.64 -4.03
C VAL A 197 15.57 -4.82 -5.30
N GLY A 198 15.80 -5.90 -6.05
CA GLY A 198 15.04 -6.21 -7.26
C GLY A 198 13.54 -6.36 -6.98
N VAL A 199 12.71 -5.69 -7.78
CA VAL A 199 11.24 -5.73 -7.69
C VAL A 199 10.63 -6.47 -8.86
N TRP A 200 11.19 -6.24 -10.05
CA TRP A 200 10.73 -6.86 -11.28
C TRP A 200 11.87 -6.92 -12.29
N ILE A 201 11.93 -8.02 -13.03
CA ILE A 201 12.87 -8.21 -14.15
C ILE A 201 12.04 -8.62 -15.36
N ALA A 202 12.30 -7.99 -16.50
CA ALA A 202 11.63 -8.30 -17.75
C ALA A 202 12.00 -9.71 -18.23
N PRO A 203 11.03 -10.58 -18.54
CA PRO A 203 11.34 -11.91 -19.07
C PRO A 203 11.89 -11.86 -20.50
N GLU A 204 11.35 -10.99 -21.37
CA GLU A 204 11.79 -10.86 -22.77
C GLU A 204 11.69 -9.40 -23.25
N SER A 205 10.45 -8.89 -23.32
CA SER A 205 10.17 -7.48 -23.64
C SER A 205 10.21 -6.64 -22.38
N GLY A 206 11.02 -5.58 -22.41
CA GLY A 206 11.08 -4.62 -21.33
C GLY A 206 9.78 -3.82 -21.20
N ALA A 207 9.61 -3.14 -20.07
CA ALA A 207 8.50 -2.24 -19.84
C ALA A 207 8.67 -0.92 -20.59
N LEU A 208 7.55 -0.32 -20.99
CA LEU A 208 7.52 1.00 -21.59
C LEU A 208 7.25 2.09 -20.56
N VAL A 209 6.47 1.75 -19.53
CA VAL A 209 6.06 2.68 -18.49
C VAL A 209 6.02 1.97 -17.16
N VAL A 210 6.58 2.62 -16.13
CA VAL A 210 6.38 2.26 -14.73
C VAL A 210 5.68 3.44 -14.05
N THR A 211 4.57 3.19 -13.37
CA THR A 211 3.82 4.23 -12.65
C THR A 211 3.71 3.86 -11.18
N LEU A 212 4.20 4.73 -10.30
CA LEU A 212 4.04 4.64 -8.86
C LEU A 212 2.83 5.47 -8.42
N PHE A 213 2.09 4.93 -7.46
CA PHE A 213 0.97 5.58 -6.80
C PHE A 213 1.28 5.62 -5.31
N SER A 214 1.15 6.80 -4.71
CA SER A 214 1.38 7.00 -3.29
C SER A 214 0.30 7.87 -2.67
N GLN A 215 -0.08 7.50 -1.45
CA GLN A 215 -0.93 8.31 -0.60
C GLN A 215 -0.61 8.00 0.86
N LYS A 216 -0.45 9.03 1.70
CA LYS A 216 0.09 8.98 3.07
C LYS A 216 -0.50 7.90 3.98
N ARG A 217 -1.74 7.47 3.74
CA ARG A 217 -2.47 6.48 4.56
C ARG A 217 -2.49 5.06 3.97
N PHE A 218 -1.86 4.87 2.82
CA PHE A 218 -1.95 3.64 2.05
C PHE A 218 -0.57 3.11 1.66
N PRO A 219 -0.44 1.79 1.46
CA PRO A 219 0.74 1.20 0.84
C PRO A 219 1.02 1.82 -0.53
N ASN A 220 2.29 2.02 -0.89
CA ASN A 220 2.65 2.42 -2.26
C ASN A 220 2.25 1.31 -3.24
N MET A 221 1.77 1.71 -4.41
CA MET A 221 1.38 0.79 -5.47
C MET A 221 2.16 1.11 -6.75
N MET A 222 2.30 0.12 -7.62
CA MET A 222 3.01 0.27 -8.88
C MET A 222 2.26 -0.48 -9.99
N ALA A 223 2.19 0.14 -11.15
CA ALA A 223 1.77 -0.50 -12.39
C ALA A 223 2.92 -0.48 -13.39
N ILE A 224 3.25 -1.64 -13.95
CA ILE A 224 4.25 -1.81 -15.00
C ILE A 224 3.51 -2.14 -16.29
N ARG A 225 3.63 -1.28 -17.29
CA ARG A 225 3.09 -1.51 -18.63
C ARG A 225 4.21 -2.01 -19.54
N HIS A 226 4.02 -3.18 -20.12
CA HIS A 226 4.91 -3.76 -21.12
C HIS A 226 4.12 -4.18 -22.36
N LYS A 227 4.82 -4.48 -23.45
CA LYS A 227 4.20 -5.00 -24.67
C LYS A 227 4.39 -6.50 -24.79
N LYS A 228 3.30 -7.21 -25.06
CA LYS A 228 3.31 -8.61 -25.43
C LYS A 228 2.41 -8.81 -26.64
N ASP A 229 2.92 -9.44 -27.70
CA ASP A 229 2.20 -9.67 -28.95
C ASP A 229 1.52 -8.40 -29.53
N ASN A 230 2.24 -7.27 -29.48
CA ASN A 230 1.76 -5.93 -29.87
C ASN A 230 0.57 -5.38 -29.06
N LYS A 231 0.23 -5.97 -27.93
CA LYS A 231 -0.77 -5.48 -26.98
C LYS A 231 -0.12 -4.97 -25.71
N ASP A 232 -0.73 -3.95 -25.12
CA ASP A 232 -0.32 -3.45 -23.80
C ASP A 232 -0.79 -4.45 -22.74
N GLU A 233 0.14 -4.96 -21.96
CA GLU A 233 -0.11 -5.77 -20.76
C GLU A 233 0.37 -5.03 -19.51
N PHE A 234 -0.31 -5.29 -18.40
CA PHE A 234 -0.06 -4.61 -17.13
C PHE A 234 0.24 -5.62 -16.03
N LEU A 235 1.30 -5.35 -15.28
CA LEU A 235 1.60 -6.00 -14.02
C LEU A 235 1.36 -5.00 -12.90
N TYR A 236 0.78 -5.46 -11.81
CA TYR A 236 0.40 -4.61 -10.68
C TYR A 236 1.13 -5.07 -9.44
N PHE A 237 1.64 -4.13 -8.66
CA PHE A 237 2.36 -4.40 -7.44
C PHE A 237 1.88 -3.49 -6.30
N ALA A 238 2.00 -3.98 -5.08
CA ALA A 238 1.87 -3.19 -3.86
C ALA A 238 3.09 -3.41 -2.99
N LYS A 239 3.56 -2.34 -2.33
CA LYS A 239 4.66 -2.41 -1.36
C LYS A 239 4.09 -2.84 -0.01
N VAL A 240 4.33 -4.10 0.36
CA VAL A 240 3.84 -4.73 1.57
C VAL A 240 5.05 -5.13 2.43
N TYR A 241 5.12 -4.64 3.67
CA TYR A 241 6.24 -4.88 4.61
C TYR A 241 7.59 -4.46 4.04
N GLY A 242 7.63 -3.26 3.46
CA GLY A 242 8.84 -2.73 2.81
C GLY A 242 9.22 -3.45 1.51
N SER A 243 8.49 -4.51 1.12
CA SER A 243 8.80 -5.36 -0.04
C SER A 243 7.70 -5.28 -1.09
N TRP A 244 8.06 -5.21 -2.36
CA TRP A 244 7.07 -5.22 -3.43
C TRP A 244 6.52 -6.63 -3.66
N ARG A 245 5.21 -6.71 -3.89
CA ARG A 245 4.47 -7.93 -4.20
C ARG A 245 3.61 -7.70 -5.42
N GLN A 246 3.66 -8.62 -6.37
CA GLN A 246 2.71 -8.62 -7.47
C GLN A 246 1.31 -8.92 -6.93
N ILE A 247 0.30 -8.20 -7.41
CA ILE A 247 -1.11 -8.34 -7.01
C ILE A 247 -2.00 -8.43 -8.25
N LYS A 248 -3.23 -8.91 -8.05
CA LYS A 248 -4.25 -8.97 -9.11
C LYS A 248 -4.78 -7.57 -9.46
N VAL A 249 -5.20 -7.41 -10.71
CA VAL A 249 -5.75 -6.16 -11.25
C VAL A 249 -6.96 -5.64 -10.45
N ASP A 250 -7.86 -6.53 -10.03
CA ASP A 250 -9.05 -6.13 -9.26
C ASP A 250 -8.67 -5.56 -7.89
N LEU A 251 -7.69 -6.18 -7.21
CA LEU A 251 -7.17 -5.68 -5.95
C LEU A 251 -6.47 -4.33 -6.14
N PHE A 252 -5.71 -4.20 -7.23
CA PHE A 252 -5.05 -2.94 -7.56
C PHE A 252 -6.08 -1.81 -7.73
N HIS A 253 -7.12 -2.03 -8.55
CA HIS A 253 -8.15 -1.01 -8.77
C HIS A 253 -8.97 -0.71 -7.51
N PHE A 254 -9.30 -1.74 -6.72
CA PHE A 254 -9.99 -1.56 -5.45
C PHE A 254 -9.18 -0.67 -4.50
N GLN A 255 -7.89 -0.95 -4.31
CA GLN A 255 -7.02 -0.16 -3.44
C GLN A 255 -6.81 1.26 -3.96
N LEU A 256 -6.56 1.42 -5.27
CA LEU A 256 -6.38 2.74 -5.88
C LEU A 256 -7.65 3.60 -5.77
N ASN A 257 -8.83 3.02 -5.99
CA ASN A 257 -10.10 3.74 -5.81
C ASN A 257 -10.33 4.10 -4.35
N THR A 258 -9.94 3.23 -3.42
CA THR A 258 -9.99 3.52 -1.98
C THR A 258 -9.10 4.69 -1.62
N MET A 259 -7.85 4.73 -2.11
CA MET A 259 -6.94 5.86 -1.92
C MET A 259 -7.56 7.19 -2.37
N LYS A 260 -8.16 7.20 -3.58
CA LYS A 260 -8.79 8.39 -4.17
C LYS A 260 -9.99 8.87 -3.37
N LYS A 261 -10.86 7.95 -2.95
CA LYS A 261 -12.04 8.28 -2.13
C LYS A 261 -11.61 9.01 -0.85
N TYR A 262 -10.59 8.50 -0.18
CA TYR A 262 -10.13 9.11 1.07
C TYR A 262 -9.38 10.41 0.94
N ALA A 263 -8.65 10.59 -0.14
CA ALA A 263 -7.97 11.85 -0.37
C ALA A 263 -9.01 12.99 -0.45
N LYS A 264 -10.13 12.74 -1.15
CA LYS A 264 -11.27 13.67 -1.24
C LYS A 264 -11.92 13.94 0.12
N GLU A 265 -12.19 12.90 0.91
CA GLU A 265 -12.77 13.06 2.25
C GLU A 265 -11.83 13.80 3.23
N GLY A 266 -10.52 13.56 3.12
CA GLY A 266 -9.50 14.25 3.91
C GLY A 266 -9.40 15.73 3.57
N GLU A 267 -9.53 16.09 2.29
CA GLU A 267 -9.59 17.48 1.83
C GLU A 267 -10.86 18.18 2.31
N GLN A 268 -12.03 17.52 2.21
CA GLN A 268 -13.30 18.08 2.68
C GLN A 268 -13.25 18.39 4.19
N LYS A 269 -12.79 17.44 5.02
CA LYS A 269 -12.67 17.66 6.46
C LYS A 269 -11.71 18.79 6.83
N LYS A 270 -10.63 18.98 6.05
CA LYS A 270 -9.73 20.14 6.24
C LYS A 270 -10.41 21.45 5.89
N ASN A 271 -11.15 21.50 4.79
CA ASN A 271 -11.88 22.69 4.36
C ASN A 271 -12.97 23.07 5.37
N ASP A 272 -13.72 22.09 5.88
CA ASP A 272 -14.75 22.30 6.90
C ASP A 272 -14.13 22.79 8.22
N ALA A 273 -13.00 22.21 8.64
CA ALA A 273 -12.28 22.66 9.84
C ALA A 273 -11.71 24.08 9.68
N ALA A 274 -11.21 24.43 8.50
CA ALA A 274 -10.73 25.77 8.20
C ALA A 274 -11.88 26.79 8.18
N ALA A 275 -13.03 26.45 7.59
CA ALA A 275 -14.23 27.28 7.62
C ALA A 275 -14.72 27.50 9.06
N LEU A 276 -14.72 26.47 9.90
CA LEU A 276 -15.09 26.55 11.30
C LEU A 276 -14.12 27.45 12.11
N ALA A 277 -12.81 27.37 11.85
CA ALA A 277 -11.81 28.22 12.49
C ALA A 277 -11.96 29.70 12.13
N ILE A 278 -12.33 30.00 10.87
CA ILE A 278 -12.63 31.36 10.41
C ILE A 278 -13.92 31.88 11.08
N MET A 279 -14.98 31.06 11.16
CA MET A 279 -16.24 31.43 11.80
C MET A 279 -16.07 31.70 13.31
N ASN A 280 -15.10 31.05 13.97
CA ASN A 280 -14.82 31.23 15.40
C ASN A 280 -13.82 32.37 15.70
N GLY A 281 -13.48 33.21 14.72
CA GLY A 281 -12.74 34.47 14.96
C GLY A 281 -11.23 34.36 15.15
N GLY A 282 -10.61 33.21 14.85
CA GLY A 282 -9.16 33.07 14.89
C GLY A 282 -8.50 33.69 13.67
N THR A 283 -7.98 34.92 13.77
CA THR A 283 -7.10 35.46 12.73
C THR A 283 -5.73 34.77 12.84
N PRO A 284 -5.16 34.23 11.74
CA PRO A 284 -3.75 33.87 11.70
C PRO A 284 -2.96 35.17 11.86
N SER A 285 -2.18 35.28 12.93
CA SER A 285 -1.31 36.44 13.20
C SER A 285 -0.17 36.52 12.18
N GLY A 286 -0.52 36.96 10.97
CA GLY A 286 0.41 37.43 9.98
C GLY A 286 0.95 38.79 10.40
N GLY A 287 2.25 38.83 10.72
CA GLY A 287 2.96 40.06 11.02
C GLY A 287 2.76 41.12 9.94
N ARG A 288 2.42 42.34 10.35
CA ARG A 288 2.60 43.53 9.53
C ARG A 288 3.47 44.54 10.25
N ARG A 289 4.56 44.83 9.57
CA ARG A 289 5.49 45.94 9.78
C ARG A 289 4.74 47.25 10.00
N ALA A 290 5.22 48.02 10.96
CA ALA A 290 4.97 49.44 11.04
C ALA A 290 5.46 50.11 9.74
N ILE A 291 4.61 50.92 9.12
CA ILE A 291 5.01 51.95 8.16
C ILE A 291 4.44 53.26 8.71
N THR A 292 5.35 54.12 9.14
CA THR A 292 5.13 55.51 9.54
C THR A 292 4.90 56.40 8.32
N SER A 293 4.10 57.46 8.51
CA SER A 293 4.03 58.78 7.83
C SER A 293 4.67 58.94 6.45
N GLY A 294 4.08 59.63 5.47
CA GLY A 294 3.06 60.66 5.49
C GLY A 294 3.15 61.41 4.16
N ASP A 295 2.08 62.11 3.81
CA ASP A 295 2.06 63.34 3.03
C ASP A 295 2.66 63.36 1.59
N ASN A 296 1.70 63.37 0.65
CA ASN A 296 1.38 64.53 -0.21
C ASN A 296 1.91 64.61 -1.67
N ILE A 297 0.96 65.08 -2.49
CA ILE A 297 1.02 65.82 -3.78
C ILE A 297 1.51 65.15 -5.08
N SER A 298 0.52 64.97 -5.97
CA SER A 298 0.39 65.51 -7.35
C SER A 298 1.48 65.29 -8.42
N SER A 299 0.94 65.12 -9.63
CA SER A 299 1.51 65.43 -10.96
C SER A 299 2.70 64.56 -11.41
N ALA A 300 2.84 64.16 -12.65
CA ALA A 300 2.05 64.19 -13.88
C ALA A 300 2.80 63.26 -14.87
N LEU A 301 2.24 63.04 -16.06
CA LEU A 301 2.93 63.05 -17.37
C LEU A 301 4.36 62.44 -17.43
N GLU A 302 4.74 61.53 -18.31
CA GLU A 302 4.28 61.09 -19.62
C GLU A 302 5.42 60.19 -20.17
N VAL A 303 5.18 59.52 -21.30
CA VAL A 303 6.18 59.03 -22.27
C VAL A 303 6.92 57.69 -22.00
N ILE A 304 6.45 56.71 -22.79
CA ILE A 304 7.02 55.44 -23.27
C ILE A 304 8.15 55.76 -24.33
N PRO A 305 8.95 54.82 -24.90
CA PRO A 305 9.79 53.71 -24.43
C PRO A 305 11.26 53.85 -24.90
N GLN A 306 12.14 52.90 -24.54
CA GLN A 306 12.72 51.89 -25.47
C GLN A 306 13.26 50.71 -24.67
#